data_AF-A0A0G1PHH1-F1
#
_entry.id   AF-A0A0G1PHH1-F1
#
_cell.length_a   1.000
_cell.length_b   1.000
_cell.length_c   1.000
_cell.angle_alpha   90.00
_cell.angle_beta   90.00
_cell.angle_gamma   90.00
#
_symmetry.space_group_name_H-M   'P 1'
#
loop_
_entity.id
_entity.type
_entity.pdbx_description
1 polymer ?
#
loop_
_entity_poly.entity_id
_entity_poly.type
_entity_poly.pdbx_seq_one_letter_code
_entity_poly.pdbx_strand_id
1 'polypeptide(L)'
;MRMTFFRPSPESSHPEALHEAVMDSVSSVRDSIPEQYHTHFDTLRQEIIDFTKAHGIPRESLGKPDLLREATKKLSTPDLERLALLLERFEYLLKNGEPKKEDHTEALEYTEKYYHLKEQYDSQVELLEQVGILKEGALLGIDGKKYPIPTLEQIASRLFERHEELSTKHDQGFTKLLLVPFGMSLDVLQEVLKQFLLDYKKKNPDFDLDTDNPLYTSEEYQGADDGDFPKLVYYPQSFDKKNHQGKTKIQILEKQEDNQDFFPGWTIHLLQPSNQGTQDTKTPQGFAFIPRKGQGISEGDFIPRLPLQAGKTEEEYLSILKDAKEDKGSPYHHESSLTPEDWIMAFMLHLEETGRPLDNAYNHVFTESVSYLAGAFFRSSILVPYAYWSHDFRKILLNTHAPHSRNWNTGLRSSVIV
;
A
#
# COMPACT_ATOMS: atom_id res chain seq x y z
N MET A 1 11.16 -13.51 28.94
CA MET A 1 10.08 -13.89 29.86
C MET A 1 9.69 -15.32 29.53
N ARG A 2 9.77 -16.29 30.46
CA ARG A 2 9.54 -17.72 30.17
C ARG A 2 8.06 -17.94 29.84
N MET A 3 7.74 -18.24 28.57
CA MET A 3 6.43 -18.76 28.19
C MET A 3 6.19 -20.09 28.92
N THR A 4 5.19 -20.09 29.79
CA THR A 4 4.67 -21.30 30.43
C THR A 4 3.74 -21.95 29.42
N PHE A 5 4.18 -23.07 28.84
CA PHE A 5 3.29 -23.95 28.08
C PHE A 5 2.18 -24.44 29.01
N PHE A 6 0.93 -24.15 28.62
CA PHE A 6 -0.29 -24.62 29.27
C PHE A 6 -0.20 -26.13 29.55
N ARG A 7 -0.43 -26.50 30.82
CA ARG A 7 -0.85 -27.87 31.16
C ARG A 7 -2.32 -27.99 30.77
N PRO A 8 -2.72 -28.95 29.92
CA PRO A 8 -4.14 -29.17 29.65
C PRO A 8 -4.79 -29.79 30.90
N SER A 9 -5.87 -29.16 31.37
CA SER A 9 -6.78 -29.82 32.31
C SER A 9 -7.58 -30.89 31.55
N PRO A 10 -7.79 -32.08 32.13
CA PRO A 10 -8.40 -33.20 31.43
C PRO A 10 -9.93 -33.13 31.56
N GLU A 11 -10.58 -32.20 30.90
CA GLU A 11 -12.03 -32.22 30.65
C GLU A 11 -12.41 -31.04 29.76
N SER A 12 -12.23 -31.19 28.44
CA SER A 12 -12.94 -30.33 27.49
C SER A 12 -12.95 -30.90 26.07
N SER A 13 -14.14 -31.04 25.51
CA SER A 13 -14.51 -31.49 24.16
C SER A 13 -14.09 -30.53 23.03
N HIS A 14 -12.88 -29.98 23.07
CA HIS A 14 -12.49 -28.81 22.26
C HIS A 14 -11.80 -29.11 20.91
N PRO A 15 -10.93 -30.12 20.75
CA PRO A 15 -10.32 -30.43 19.46
C PRO A 15 -11.32 -30.94 18.40
N GLU A 16 -12.39 -31.60 18.85
CA GLU A 16 -13.40 -32.22 18.00
C GLU A 16 -14.30 -31.18 17.31
N ALA A 17 -14.71 -30.11 18.01
CA ALA A 17 -15.52 -29.05 17.41
C ALA A 17 -14.78 -28.25 16.33
N LEU A 18 -13.49 -27.96 16.55
CA LEU A 18 -12.64 -27.29 15.55
C LEU A 18 -12.35 -28.22 14.36
N HIS A 19 -12.16 -29.51 14.63
CA HIS A 19 -12.02 -30.53 13.58
C HIS A 19 -13.29 -30.63 12.70
N GLU A 20 -14.48 -30.70 13.31
CA GLU A 20 -15.76 -30.82 12.61
C GLU A 20 -16.08 -29.57 11.77
N ALA A 21 -15.82 -28.38 12.31
CA ALA A 21 -16.07 -27.10 11.67
C ALA A 21 -15.19 -26.86 10.43
N VAL A 22 -13.92 -27.32 10.47
CA VAL A 22 -12.97 -27.11 9.38
C VAL A 22 -13.08 -28.21 8.31
N MET A 23 -13.39 -29.45 8.67
CA MET A 23 -13.25 -30.60 7.76
C MET A 23 -14.50 -30.90 6.93
N ASP A 24 -15.68 -31.22 7.51
CA ASP A 24 -16.82 -31.73 6.70
C ASP A 24 -18.26 -31.53 7.25
N SER A 25 -18.51 -31.27 8.56
CA SER A 25 -19.87 -31.05 9.10
C SER A 25 -20.20 -29.56 9.21
N VAL A 26 -20.08 -28.87 8.08
CA VAL A 26 -20.09 -27.39 8.02
C VAL A 26 -21.45 -26.80 8.35
N SER A 27 -22.54 -27.43 7.88
CA SER A 27 -23.89 -26.90 8.07
C SER A 27 -24.30 -26.88 9.54
N SER A 28 -24.15 -27.97 10.30
CA SER A 28 -24.57 -28.00 11.70
C SER A 28 -23.80 -27.05 12.60
N VAL A 29 -22.50 -26.84 12.35
CA VAL A 29 -21.68 -25.93 13.14
C VAL A 29 -21.95 -24.48 12.75
N ARG A 30 -22.05 -24.17 11.46
CA ARG A 30 -22.43 -22.85 10.98
C ARG A 30 -23.83 -22.46 11.46
N ASP A 31 -24.78 -23.38 11.40
CA ASP A 31 -26.17 -23.18 11.84
C ASP A 31 -26.28 -22.97 13.35
N SER A 32 -25.25 -23.31 14.12
CA SER A 32 -25.16 -23.00 15.56
C SER A 32 -24.77 -21.54 15.85
N ILE A 33 -24.30 -20.81 14.83
CA ILE A 33 -23.91 -19.39 14.89
C ILE A 33 -25.07 -18.53 14.33
N PRO A 34 -25.33 -17.33 14.90
CA PRO A 34 -26.28 -16.38 14.32
C PRO A 34 -26.05 -16.11 12.83
N GLU A 35 -27.13 -16.07 12.06
CA GLU A 35 -27.11 -15.94 10.58
C GLU A 35 -26.30 -14.73 10.09
N GLN A 36 -26.34 -13.62 10.84
CA GLN A 36 -25.56 -12.41 10.54
C GLN A 36 -24.04 -12.59 10.54
N TYR A 37 -23.53 -13.67 11.15
CA TYR A 37 -22.09 -13.98 11.23
C TYR A 37 -21.68 -15.20 10.40
N HIS A 38 -22.60 -15.77 9.59
CA HIS A 38 -22.31 -16.90 8.72
C HIS A 38 -21.22 -16.59 7.70
N THR A 39 -21.25 -15.39 7.10
CA THR A 39 -20.20 -14.95 6.16
C THR A 39 -18.84 -14.91 6.87
N HIS A 40 -18.77 -14.34 8.08
CA HIS A 40 -17.52 -14.26 8.85
C HIS A 40 -16.98 -15.65 9.22
N PHE A 41 -17.86 -16.59 9.57
CA PHE A 41 -17.49 -17.99 9.78
C PHE A 41 -16.89 -18.64 8.52
N ASP A 42 -17.56 -18.49 7.38
CA ASP A 42 -17.09 -19.05 6.11
C ASP A 42 -15.73 -18.46 5.71
N THR A 43 -15.53 -17.16 5.95
CA THR A 43 -14.28 -16.46 5.62
C THR A 43 -13.11 -16.91 6.51
N LEU A 44 -13.24 -16.89 7.83
CA LEU A 44 -12.16 -17.35 8.74
C LEU A 44 -11.80 -18.82 8.47
N ARG A 45 -12.79 -19.65 8.17
CA ARG A 45 -12.56 -21.05 7.78
C ARG A 45 -11.73 -21.13 6.50
N GLN A 46 -12.07 -20.32 5.50
CA GLN A 46 -11.35 -20.30 4.23
C GLN A 46 -9.92 -19.78 4.40
N GLU A 47 -9.69 -18.76 5.22
CA GLU A 47 -8.35 -18.27 5.58
C GLU A 47 -7.47 -19.36 6.19
N ILE A 48 -8.01 -20.13 7.16
CA ILE A 48 -7.29 -21.26 7.78
C ILE A 48 -6.96 -22.33 6.72
N ILE A 49 -7.90 -22.61 5.81
CA ILE A 49 -7.71 -23.57 4.72
C ILE A 49 -6.61 -23.12 3.76
N ASP A 50 -6.63 -21.85 3.37
CA ASP A 50 -5.67 -21.32 2.40
C ASP A 50 -4.28 -21.19 3.02
N PHE A 51 -4.20 -20.75 4.28
CA PHE A 51 -2.96 -20.77 5.06
C PHE A 51 -2.37 -22.19 5.14
N THR A 52 -3.15 -23.17 5.59
CA THR A 52 -2.65 -24.55 5.71
C THR A 52 -2.21 -25.14 4.37
N LYS A 53 -2.94 -24.84 3.29
CA LYS A 53 -2.56 -25.24 1.93
C LYS A 53 -1.25 -24.59 1.48
N ALA A 54 -1.07 -23.30 1.72
CA ALA A 54 0.13 -22.56 1.35
C ALA A 54 1.39 -23.10 2.05
N HIS A 55 1.25 -23.55 3.30
CA HIS A 55 2.36 -24.09 4.10
C HIS A 55 2.47 -25.62 4.07
N GLY A 56 1.69 -26.31 3.23
CA GLY A 56 1.72 -27.77 3.11
C GLY A 56 1.30 -28.51 4.37
N ILE A 57 0.48 -27.89 5.22
CA ILE A 57 -0.07 -28.47 6.45
C ILE A 57 -1.29 -29.31 6.08
N PRO A 58 -1.30 -30.63 6.35
CA PRO A 58 -2.47 -31.47 6.10
C PRO A 58 -3.65 -31.00 6.94
N ARG A 59 -4.83 -30.87 6.34
CA ARG A 59 -6.04 -30.36 7.03
C ARG A 59 -6.43 -31.24 8.22
N GLU A 60 -6.16 -32.54 8.14
CA GLU A 60 -6.41 -33.51 9.22
C GLU A 60 -5.61 -33.18 10.49
N SER A 61 -4.52 -32.41 10.35
CA SER A 61 -3.69 -31.97 11.48
C SER A 61 -4.40 -30.96 12.36
N LEU A 62 -5.31 -30.14 11.81
CA LEU A 62 -5.97 -29.05 12.55
C LEU A 62 -6.83 -29.54 13.72
N GLY A 63 -7.38 -30.75 13.63
CA GLY A 63 -8.17 -31.37 14.70
C GLY A 63 -7.37 -32.13 15.75
N LYS A 64 -6.04 -32.22 15.60
CA LYS A 64 -5.18 -33.10 16.41
C LYS A 64 -3.95 -32.33 16.90
N PRO A 65 -3.91 -31.91 18.19
CA PRO A 65 -2.84 -31.06 18.72
C PRO A 65 -1.42 -31.59 18.45
N ASP A 66 -1.22 -32.91 18.57
CA ASP A 66 0.08 -33.53 18.31
C ASP A 66 0.47 -33.47 16.83
N LEU A 67 -0.47 -33.69 15.91
CA LEU A 67 -0.22 -33.59 14.47
C LEU A 67 -0.03 -32.14 14.02
N LEU A 68 -0.82 -31.21 14.57
CA LEU A 68 -0.67 -29.79 14.30
C LEU A 68 0.72 -29.32 14.74
N ARG A 69 1.15 -29.68 15.95
CA ARG A 69 2.49 -29.34 16.46
C ARG A 69 3.59 -29.91 15.58
N GLU A 70 3.47 -31.15 15.09
CA GLU A 70 4.46 -31.72 14.18
C GLU A 70 4.47 -31.01 12.82
N ALA A 71 3.30 -30.69 12.27
CA ALA A 71 3.17 -30.01 10.98
C ALA A 71 3.69 -28.57 11.02
N THR A 72 3.57 -27.89 12.17
CA THR A 72 3.97 -26.48 12.31
C THR A 72 5.43 -26.27 12.70
N LYS A 73 6.20 -27.34 13.00
CA LYS A 73 7.65 -27.23 13.35
C LYS A 73 8.52 -26.52 12.32
N LYS A 74 8.10 -26.52 11.07
CA LYS A 74 8.84 -25.92 9.94
C LYS A 74 8.38 -24.50 9.63
N LEU A 75 7.32 -24.02 10.27
CA LEU A 75 6.86 -22.66 10.12
C LEU A 75 7.87 -21.69 10.73
N SER A 76 7.96 -20.52 10.12
CA SER A 76 8.63 -19.39 10.75
C SER A 76 7.84 -18.94 11.99
N THR A 77 8.48 -18.20 12.90
CA THR A 77 7.77 -17.56 14.04
C THR A 77 6.54 -16.74 13.59
N PRO A 78 6.61 -15.87 12.57
CA PRO A 78 5.45 -15.09 12.15
C PRO A 78 4.34 -15.96 11.56
N ASP A 79 4.68 -17.02 10.82
CA ASP A 79 3.68 -17.98 10.33
C ASP A 79 2.99 -18.72 11.49
N LEU A 80 3.73 -19.03 12.57
CA LEU A 80 3.16 -19.63 13.78
C LEU A 80 2.21 -18.67 14.48
N GLU A 81 2.58 -17.39 14.60
CA GLU A 81 1.76 -16.36 15.21
C GLU A 81 0.49 -16.10 14.39
N ARG A 82 0.62 -16.00 13.06
CA ARG A 82 -0.53 -15.86 12.14
C ARG A 82 -1.48 -17.04 12.26
N LEU A 83 -0.96 -18.27 12.26
CA LEU A 83 -1.80 -19.46 12.43
C LEU A 83 -2.49 -19.47 13.79
N ALA A 84 -1.78 -19.11 14.87
CA ALA A 84 -2.35 -19.03 16.20
C ALA A 84 -3.50 -18.01 16.27
N LEU A 85 -3.31 -16.83 15.66
CA LEU A 85 -4.33 -15.78 15.62
C LEU A 85 -5.59 -16.24 14.85
N LEU A 86 -5.42 -16.87 13.69
CA LEU A 86 -6.53 -17.41 12.90
C LEU A 86 -7.33 -18.45 13.69
N LEU A 87 -6.63 -19.39 14.33
CA LEU A 87 -7.25 -20.43 15.15
C LEU A 87 -7.96 -19.85 16.38
N GLU A 88 -7.36 -18.85 17.03
CA GLU A 88 -7.97 -18.18 18.18
C GLU A 88 -9.27 -17.44 17.80
N ARG A 89 -9.26 -16.70 16.69
CA ARG A 89 -10.46 -16.01 16.17
C ARG A 89 -11.57 -17.00 15.84
N PHE A 90 -11.22 -18.10 15.20
CA PHE A 90 -12.17 -19.15 14.83
C PHE A 90 -12.73 -19.87 16.05
N GLU A 91 -11.90 -20.22 17.03
CA GLU A 91 -12.33 -20.81 18.30
C GLU A 91 -13.25 -19.86 19.09
N TYR A 92 -12.92 -18.56 19.14
CA TYR A 92 -13.76 -17.57 19.80
C TYR A 92 -15.13 -17.48 19.14
N LEU A 93 -15.20 -17.43 17.80
CA LEU A 93 -16.45 -17.36 17.06
C LEU A 93 -17.33 -18.58 17.36
N LEU A 94 -16.75 -19.77 17.33
CA LEU A 94 -17.44 -21.02 17.67
C LEU A 94 -17.99 -21.01 19.10
N LYS A 95 -17.25 -20.44 20.05
CA LYS A 95 -17.60 -20.46 21.48
C LYS A 95 -18.64 -19.40 21.86
N ASN A 96 -18.54 -18.21 21.28
CA ASN A 96 -19.33 -17.05 21.71
C ASN A 96 -20.49 -16.74 20.75
N GLY A 97 -20.51 -17.36 19.56
CA GLY A 97 -21.53 -17.08 18.53
C GLY A 97 -21.44 -15.68 17.96
N GLU A 98 -20.34 -14.97 18.19
CA GLU A 98 -20.03 -13.67 17.62
C GLU A 98 -18.53 -13.57 17.34
N PRO A 99 -18.11 -12.77 16.34
CA PRO A 99 -16.71 -12.50 16.08
C PRO A 99 -16.01 -11.98 17.34
N LYS A 100 -14.76 -12.40 17.56
CA LYS A 100 -13.93 -11.78 18.59
C LYS A 100 -13.83 -10.30 18.26
N LYS A 101 -14.25 -9.43 19.19
CA LYS A 101 -13.94 -8.01 19.07
C LYS A 101 -12.43 -7.90 18.94
N GLU A 102 -11.97 -7.43 17.80
CA GLU A 102 -10.55 -7.27 17.55
C GLU A 102 -10.00 -6.27 18.56
N ASP A 103 -9.13 -6.75 19.44
CA ASP A 103 -8.37 -5.90 20.33
C ASP A 103 -7.20 -5.35 19.52
N HIS A 104 -7.41 -4.18 18.92
CA HIS A 104 -6.38 -3.50 18.14
C HIS A 104 -5.36 -2.78 19.01
N THR A 105 -5.43 -2.89 20.35
CA THR A 105 -4.60 -2.10 21.27
C THR A 105 -3.11 -2.29 20.99
N GLU A 106 -2.65 -3.53 20.84
CA GLU A 106 -1.23 -3.79 20.56
C GLU A 106 -0.78 -3.26 19.19
N ALA A 107 -1.62 -3.46 18.16
CA ALA A 107 -1.35 -2.96 16.82
C ALA A 107 -1.30 -1.41 16.78
N LEU A 108 -2.23 -0.75 17.47
CA LEU A 108 -2.27 0.70 17.61
C LEU A 108 -1.07 1.22 18.42
N GLU A 109 -0.72 0.58 19.53
CA GLU A 109 0.46 0.95 20.34
C GLU A 109 1.76 0.79 19.55
N TYR A 110 1.91 -0.33 18.82
CA TYR A 110 3.06 -0.57 17.96
C TYR A 110 3.14 0.49 16.86
N THR A 111 2.06 0.69 16.10
CA THR A 111 2.09 1.60 14.95
C THR A 111 2.21 3.07 15.36
N GLU A 112 1.64 3.47 16.50
CA GLU A 112 1.87 4.81 17.04
C GLU A 112 3.34 5.00 17.44
N LYS A 113 3.95 4.01 18.10
CA LYS A 113 5.35 4.08 18.54
C LYS A 113 6.34 4.12 17.38
N TYR A 114 6.11 3.35 16.32
CA TYR A 114 7.08 3.17 15.23
C TYR A 114 6.78 4.01 13.98
N TYR A 115 5.54 4.44 13.80
CA TYR A 115 5.09 5.15 12.60
C TYR A 115 4.37 6.47 12.92
N HIS A 116 3.98 6.76 14.16
CA HIS A 116 3.11 7.92 14.46
C HIS A 116 1.83 7.90 13.60
N LEU A 117 1.25 6.71 13.46
CA LEU A 117 0.24 6.40 12.46
C LEU A 117 -1.01 7.29 12.60
N LYS A 118 -1.44 7.57 13.84
CA LYS A 118 -2.69 8.29 14.08
C LYS A 118 -2.68 9.69 13.47
N GLU A 119 -1.65 10.48 13.75
CA GLU A 119 -1.56 11.86 13.25
C GLU A 119 -1.47 11.88 11.72
N GLN A 120 -0.73 10.93 11.13
CA GLN A 120 -0.63 10.81 9.67
C GLN A 120 -1.94 10.38 9.01
N TYR A 121 -2.74 9.56 9.68
CA TYR A 121 -4.04 9.12 9.20
C TYR A 121 -5.05 10.27 9.28
N ASP A 122 -5.19 10.88 10.47
CA ASP A 122 -6.16 11.94 10.73
C ASP A 122 -5.98 13.12 9.75
N SER A 123 -4.73 13.53 9.49
CA SER A 123 -4.44 14.63 8.54
C SER A 123 -4.78 14.28 7.09
N GLN A 124 -4.57 13.03 6.68
CA GLN A 124 -4.91 12.58 5.33
C GLN A 124 -6.41 12.43 5.15
N VAL A 125 -7.14 11.93 6.15
CA VAL A 125 -8.60 11.89 6.11
C VAL A 125 -9.17 13.30 5.98
N GLU A 126 -8.69 14.25 6.79
CA GLU A 126 -9.12 15.66 6.70
C GLU A 126 -8.85 16.24 5.31
N LEU A 127 -7.67 16.00 4.73
CA LEU A 127 -7.35 16.44 3.38
C LEU A 127 -8.29 15.82 2.34
N LEU A 128 -8.52 14.51 2.40
CA LEU A 128 -9.37 13.76 1.48
C LEU A 128 -10.84 14.21 1.54
N GLU A 129 -11.34 14.57 2.72
CA GLU A 129 -12.66 15.19 2.91
C GLU A 129 -12.70 16.61 2.35
N GLN A 130 -11.69 17.43 2.65
CA GLN A 130 -11.59 18.82 2.19
C GLN A 130 -11.60 18.93 0.66
N VAL A 131 -10.86 18.05 -0.03
CA VAL A 131 -10.77 18.06 -1.50
C VAL A 131 -11.90 17.27 -2.17
N GLY A 132 -12.85 16.73 -1.39
CA GLY A 132 -14.06 16.08 -1.90
C GLY A 132 -13.84 14.69 -2.51
N ILE A 133 -12.70 14.04 -2.21
CA ILE A 133 -12.45 12.63 -2.58
C ILE A 133 -13.35 11.72 -1.75
N LEU A 134 -13.43 11.97 -0.44
CA LEU A 134 -14.33 11.26 0.46
C LEU A 134 -15.69 11.95 0.49
N LYS A 135 -16.74 11.20 0.15
CA LYS A 135 -18.13 11.61 0.32
C LYS A 135 -18.81 10.59 1.21
N GLU A 136 -19.30 11.04 2.37
CA GLU A 136 -19.92 10.15 3.37
C GLU A 136 -18.96 9.01 3.81
N GLY A 137 -17.66 9.30 3.91
CA GLY A 137 -16.64 8.33 4.33
C GLY A 137 -16.25 7.28 3.28
N ALA A 138 -16.65 7.45 2.02
CA ALA A 138 -16.32 6.53 0.93
C ALA A 138 -15.85 7.26 -0.33
N LEU A 139 -15.01 6.60 -1.13
CA LEU A 139 -14.70 7.01 -2.51
C LEU A 139 -15.67 6.32 -3.48
N LEU A 140 -15.90 6.93 -4.64
CA LEU A 140 -16.62 6.31 -5.76
C LEU A 140 -15.61 5.75 -6.77
N GLY A 141 -15.68 4.45 -7.02
CA GLY A 141 -14.83 3.75 -7.97
C GLY A 141 -15.27 3.92 -9.42
N ILE A 142 -14.35 3.63 -10.36
CA ILE A 142 -14.65 3.61 -11.81
C ILE A 142 -15.69 2.55 -12.21
N ASP A 143 -15.90 1.55 -11.37
CA ASP A 143 -16.91 0.50 -11.53
C ASP A 143 -18.28 0.91 -10.95
N GLY A 144 -18.40 2.14 -10.44
CA GLY A 144 -19.61 2.68 -9.82
C GLY A 144 -19.85 2.20 -8.38
N LYS A 145 -18.93 1.42 -7.79
CA LYS A 145 -19.06 0.98 -6.39
C LYS A 145 -18.54 2.05 -5.44
N LYS A 146 -19.12 2.08 -4.23
CA LYS A 146 -18.61 2.91 -3.12
C LYS A 146 -17.62 2.07 -2.32
N TYR A 147 -16.41 2.59 -2.13
CA TYR A 147 -15.37 1.95 -1.34
C TYR A 147 -15.13 2.76 -0.06
N PRO A 148 -15.44 2.23 1.14
CA PRO A 148 -15.20 2.93 2.39
C PRO A 148 -13.71 3.17 2.59
N ILE A 149 -13.33 4.27 3.23
CA ILE A 149 -11.95 4.49 3.63
C ILE A 149 -11.49 3.38 4.62
N PRO A 150 -10.27 2.84 4.49
CA PRO A 150 -9.72 1.92 5.49
C PRO A 150 -9.61 2.62 6.84
N THR A 151 -10.01 1.96 7.92
CA THR A 151 -9.92 2.57 9.25
C THR A 151 -8.48 2.57 9.75
N LEU A 152 -8.19 3.45 10.71
CA LEU A 152 -6.90 3.48 11.40
C LEU A 152 -6.55 2.10 11.96
N GLU A 153 -7.51 1.40 12.56
CA GLU A 153 -7.35 0.08 13.14
C GLU A 153 -7.01 -0.98 12.10
N GLN A 154 -7.66 -0.93 10.93
CA GLN A 154 -7.38 -1.87 9.83
C GLN A 154 -5.94 -1.70 9.30
N ILE A 155 -5.50 -0.46 9.12
CA ILE A 155 -4.13 -0.15 8.69
C ILE A 155 -3.15 -0.55 9.80
N ALA A 156 -3.45 -0.24 11.06
CA ALA A 156 -2.61 -0.57 12.20
C ALA A 156 -2.40 -2.09 12.32
N SER A 157 -3.49 -2.87 12.26
CA SER A 157 -3.45 -4.32 12.26
C SER A 157 -2.62 -4.86 11.11
N ARG A 158 -2.77 -4.32 9.89
CA ARG A 158 -2.00 -4.77 8.73
C ARG A 158 -0.50 -4.52 8.86
N LEU A 159 -0.13 -3.33 9.33
CA LEU A 159 1.27 -2.99 9.60
C LEU A 159 1.86 -3.86 10.71
N PHE A 160 1.07 -4.14 11.75
CA PHE A 160 1.48 -5.00 12.84
C PHE A 160 1.66 -6.45 12.40
N GLU A 161 0.72 -7.03 11.64
CA GLU A 161 0.83 -8.40 11.12
C GLU A 161 2.06 -8.59 10.22
N ARG A 162 2.45 -7.54 9.48
CA ARG A 162 3.60 -7.55 8.56
C ARG A 162 4.88 -6.96 9.16
N HIS A 163 4.90 -6.68 10.46
CA HIS A 163 5.99 -5.90 11.08
C HIS A 163 7.37 -6.53 10.90
N GLU A 164 7.47 -7.86 10.94
CA GLU A 164 8.75 -8.56 10.69
C GLU A 164 9.21 -8.41 9.24
N GLU A 165 8.29 -8.56 8.27
CA GLU A 165 8.58 -8.36 6.84
C GLU A 165 8.99 -6.91 6.54
N LEU A 166 8.35 -5.96 7.23
CA LEU A 166 8.57 -4.53 7.06
C LEU A 166 9.74 -3.99 7.88
N SER A 167 10.32 -4.77 8.79
CA SER A 167 11.38 -4.33 9.71
C SER A 167 12.58 -3.69 9.00
N THR A 168 13.04 -4.30 7.91
CA THR A 168 14.13 -3.75 7.08
C THR A 168 13.73 -2.44 6.40
N LYS A 169 12.46 -2.31 6.00
CA LYS A 169 11.96 -1.09 5.36
C LYS A 169 11.71 0.04 6.35
N HIS A 170 11.24 -0.29 7.54
CA HIS A 170 11.17 0.63 8.65
C HIS A 170 12.56 1.19 9.00
N ASP A 171 13.58 0.33 9.11
CA ASP A 171 14.98 0.71 9.33
C ASP A 171 15.55 1.61 8.20
N GLN A 172 15.21 1.31 6.95
CA GLN A 172 15.54 2.16 5.79
C GLN A 172 14.66 3.43 5.72
N GLY A 173 13.78 3.63 6.70
CA GLY A 173 13.04 4.87 6.87
C GLY A 173 11.70 4.97 6.15
N PHE A 174 11.14 3.87 5.65
CA PHE A 174 9.79 3.84 5.07
C PHE A 174 8.73 3.91 6.17
N THR A 175 8.45 5.12 6.67
CA THR A 175 7.55 5.36 7.81
C THR A 175 6.42 6.36 7.53
N LYS A 176 6.46 7.05 6.38
CA LYS A 176 5.42 8.01 5.97
C LYS A 176 4.27 7.28 5.29
N LEU A 177 3.09 7.32 5.90
CA LEU A 177 1.84 6.77 5.36
C LEU A 177 1.37 7.60 4.15
N LEU A 178 0.86 6.93 3.13
CA LEU A 178 0.10 7.55 2.04
C LEU A 178 -1.15 6.71 1.73
N LEU A 179 -2.33 7.33 1.89
CA LEU A 179 -3.62 6.78 1.49
C LEU A 179 -3.91 7.20 0.05
N VAL A 180 -4.07 6.22 -0.85
CA VAL A 180 -4.31 6.50 -2.26
C VAL A 180 -5.69 5.96 -2.69
N PRO A 181 -6.58 6.81 -3.25
CA PRO A 181 -7.91 6.41 -3.69
C PRO A 181 -7.84 5.71 -5.06
N PHE A 182 -7.13 4.58 -5.13
CA PHE A 182 -6.81 3.87 -6.39
C PHE A 182 -8.04 3.60 -7.27
N GLY A 183 -9.18 3.25 -6.67
CA GLY A 183 -10.40 2.94 -7.40
C GLY A 183 -11.04 4.15 -8.10
N MET A 184 -10.71 5.37 -7.70
CA MET A 184 -11.21 6.59 -8.33
C MET A 184 -10.67 6.75 -9.76
N SER A 185 -11.48 7.35 -10.64
CA SER A 185 -11.04 7.72 -11.99
C SER A 185 -9.85 8.69 -11.93
N LEU A 186 -8.83 8.41 -12.75
CA LEU A 186 -7.65 9.26 -12.87
C LEU A 186 -8.00 10.64 -13.44
N ASP A 187 -8.99 10.75 -14.32
CA ASP A 187 -9.49 12.04 -14.83
C ASP A 187 -10.13 12.87 -13.70
N VAL A 188 -10.92 12.22 -12.84
CA VAL A 188 -11.52 12.88 -11.66
C VAL A 188 -10.43 13.33 -10.69
N LEU A 189 -9.44 12.48 -10.41
CA LEU A 189 -8.36 12.81 -9.49
C LEU A 189 -7.48 13.96 -10.01
N GLN A 190 -7.26 14.05 -11.32
CA GLN A 190 -6.58 15.20 -11.95
C GLN A 190 -7.36 16.50 -11.77
N GLU A 191 -8.68 16.48 -11.93
CA GLU A 191 -9.51 17.66 -11.68
C GLU A 191 -9.52 18.04 -10.19
N VAL A 192 -9.51 17.07 -9.28
CA VAL A 192 -9.34 17.32 -7.84
C VAL A 192 -8.01 18.02 -7.57
N LEU A 193 -6.89 17.51 -8.10
CA LEU A 193 -5.57 18.13 -7.97
C LEU A 193 -5.56 19.57 -8.50
N LYS A 194 -6.19 19.80 -9.65
CA LYS A 194 -6.31 21.13 -10.26
C LYS A 194 -7.04 22.10 -9.34
N GLN A 195 -8.18 21.69 -8.77
CA GLN A 195 -8.92 22.52 -7.83
C GLN A 195 -8.16 22.74 -6.52
N PHE A 196 -7.53 21.69 -5.99
CA PHE A 196 -6.67 21.79 -4.81
C PHE A 196 -5.58 22.85 -4.98
N LEU A 197 -4.89 22.89 -6.12
CA LEU A 197 -3.87 23.90 -6.41
C LEU A 197 -4.43 25.32 -6.42
N LEU A 198 -5.60 25.52 -7.04
CA LEU A 198 -6.26 26.83 -7.11
C LEU A 198 -6.69 27.31 -5.71
N ASP A 199 -7.26 26.41 -4.91
CA ASP A 199 -7.65 26.70 -3.53
C ASP A 199 -6.44 26.95 -2.64
N TYR A 200 -5.37 26.17 -2.80
CA TYR A 200 -4.11 26.35 -2.10
C TYR A 200 -3.50 27.72 -2.42
N LYS A 201 -3.45 28.13 -3.70
CA LYS A 201 -3.00 29.47 -4.13
C LYS A 201 -3.86 30.59 -3.54
N LYS A 202 -5.17 30.38 -3.43
CA LYS A 202 -6.07 31.36 -2.81
C LYS A 202 -5.80 31.53 -1.32
N LYS A 203 -5.50 30.43 -0.60
CA LYS A 203 -5.11 30.44 0.82
C LYS A 203 -3.69 30.96 1.03
N ASN A 204 -2.80 30.76 0.05
CA ASN A 204 -1.39 31.11 0.07
C ASN A 204 -1.03 32.00 -1.12
N PRO A 205 -1.31 33.31 -1.08
CA PRO A 205 -1.13 34.21 -2.22
C PRO A 205 0.29 34.26 -2.79
N ASP A 206 1.30 33.96 -1.97
CA ASP A 206 2.72 33.96 -2.37
C ASP A 206 3.17 32.66 -3.07
N PHE A 207 2.33 31.62 -3.10
CA PHE A 207 2.64 30.38 -3.81
C PHE A 207 2.68 30.62 -5.33
N ASP A 208 3.80 30.34 -5.99
CA ASP A 208 3.98 30.72 -7.39
C ASP A 208 3.30 29.72 -8.35
N LEU A 209 2.00 29.93 -8.60
CA LEU A 209 1.15 29.08 -9.46
C LEU A 209 0.61 29.85 -10.67
N ASP A 210 0.67 29.25 -11.84
CA ASP A 210 -0.10 29.65 -13.02
C ASP A 210 -1.58 29.27 -12.82
N THR A 211 -2.41 30.25 -12.47
CA THR A 211 -3.84 30.04 -12.21
C THR A 211 -4.64 29.75 -13.47
N ASP A 212 -4.14 30.12 -14.66
CA ASP A 212 -4.83 29.86 -15.93
C ASP A 212 -4.59 28.42 -16.39
N ASN A 213 -3.44 27.84 -16.05
CA ASN A 213 -3.06 26.48 -16.40
C ASN A 213 -2.23 25.78 -15.31
N PRO A 214 -2.82 25.47 -14.14
CA PRO A 214 -2.09 24.96 -12.97
C PRO A 214 -1.64 23.50 -13.10
N LEU A 215 -2.23 22.76 -14.05
CA LEU A 215 -1.92 21.36 -14.33
C LEU A 215 -1.91 21.14 -15.85
N TYR A 216 -0.76 20.72 -16.37
CA TYR A 216 -0.64 20.22 -17.74
C TYR A 216 -0.61 18.69 -17.73
N THR A 217 -1.49 18.07 -18.51
CA THR A 217 -1.53 16.63 -18.70
C THR A 217 -1.34 16.28 -20.18
N SER A 218 -0.53 15.27 -20.48
CA SER A 218 -0.44 14.66 -21.83
C SER A 218 -1.77 14.05 -22.27
N GLU A 219 -2.08 14.09 -23.57
CA GLU A 219 -3.32 13.54 -24.16
C GLU A 219 -3.53 12.05 -23.86
N GLU A 220 -2.46 11.31 -23.61
CA GLU A 220 -2.50 9.88 -23.28
C GLU A 220 -3.32 9.59 -22.01
N TYR A 221 -3.34 10.52 -21.06
CA TYR A 221 -4.05 10.39 -19.78
C TYR A 221 -5.58 10.46 -19.91
N GLN A 222 -6.11 11.09 -20.96
CA GLN A 222 -7.55 11.27 -21.11
C GLN A 222 -8.26 9.92 -21.24
N GLY A 223 -9.13 9.61 -20.27
CA GLY A 223 -9.85 8.35 -20.16
C GLY A 223 -8.92 7.14 -20.14
N ALA A 224 -7.73 7.27 -19.54
CA ALA A 224 -6.68 6.26 -19.67
C ALA A 224 -6.96 4.97 -18.89
N ASP A 225 -7.66 5.09 -17.76
CA ASP A 225 -7.97 4.02 -16.81
C ASP A 225 -9.41 3.51 -16.89
N ASP A 226 -10.24 4.09 -17.76
CA ASP A 226 -11.67 3.79 -17.93
C ASP A 226 -11.98 3.24 -19.35
N GLY A 227 -13.19 2.71 -19.52
CA GLY A 227 -13.75 2.20 -20.77
C GLY A 227 -13.40 0.74 -21.08
N ASP A 228 -13.92 0.23 -22.19
CA ASP A 228 -13.73 -1.18 -22.62
C ASP A 228 -12.28 -1.52 -22.99
N PHE A 229 -11.49 -0.49 -23.36
CA PHE A 229 -10.10 -0.63 -23.81
C PHE A 229 -9.19 0.41 -23.15
N PRO A 230 -8.94 0.29 -21.83
CA PRO A 230 -8.11 1.24 -21.13
C PRO A 230 -6.69 1.25 -21.73
N LYS A 231 -6.12 2.45 -21.82
CA LYS A 231 -4.78 2.70 -22.38
C LYS A 231 -3.70 2.45 -21.32
N LEU A 232 -4.04 2.66 -20.05
CA LEU A 232 -3.14 2.52 -18.91
C LEU A 232 -3.29 1.14 -18.28
N VAL A 233 -2.15 0.54 -17.98
CA VAL A 233 -2.07 -0.68 -17.17
C VAL A 233 -1.15 -0.44 -15.98
N TYR A 234 -1.42 -1.14 -14.89
CA TYR A 234 -0.76 -0.99 -13.60
C TYR A 234 0.11 -2.22 -13.31
N TYR A 235 1.18 -1.98 -12.57
CA TYR A 235 2.18 -2.96 -12.15
C TYR A 235 2.75 -3.81 -13.29
N PRO A 236 3.21 -3.19 -14.40
CA PRO A 236 3.82 -3.93 -15.51
C PRO A 236 5.09 -4.67 -15.05
N GLN A 237 5.39 -5.79 -15.69
CA GLN A 237 6.65 -6.53 -15.56
C GLN A 237 7.62 -6.27 -16.71
N SER A 238 7.16 -5.60 -17.77
CA SER A 238 7.96 -5.06 -18.87
C SER A 238 7.21 -3.92 -19.56
N PHE A 239 7.92 -3.09 -20.32
CA PHE A 239 7.31 -2.06 -21.17
C PHE A 239 7.10 -2.56 -22.61
N ASP A 240 6.65 -3.81 -22.75
CA ASP A 240 6.30 -4.40 -24.03
C ASP A 240 4.79 -4.24 -24.31
N LYS A 241 4.44 -3.85 -25.54
CA LYS A 241 3.05 -3.61 -25.95
C LYS A 241 2.11 -4.79 -25.69
N LYS A 242 2.60 -6.04 -25.78
CA LYS A 242 1.79 -7.26 -25.64
C LYS A 242 2.12 -8.05 -24.37
N ASN A 243 3.38 -8.05 -23.96
CA ASN A 243 3.92 -8.88 -22.88
C ASN A 243 4.20 -8.06 -21.61
N HIS A 244 3.55 -6.90 -21.43
CA HIS A 244 3.73 -6.06 -20.25
C HIS A 244 3.32 -6.75 -18.94
N GLN A 245 2.41 -7.74 -18.96
CA GLN A 245 1.86 -8.41 -17.76
C GLN A 245 1.15 -7.51 -16.73
N GLY A 246 1.15 -6.19 -16.92
CA GLY A 246 0.34 -5.25 -16.13
C GLY A 246 -1.16 -5.48 -16.31
N LYS A 247 -1.94 -5.03 -15.33
CA LYS A 247 -3.39 -5.21 -15.24
C LYS A 247 -4.14 -3.91 -15.39
N THR A 248 -5.39 -3.96 -15.84
CA THR A 248 -6.27 -2.78 -15.82
C THR A 248 -6.74 -2.47 -14.40
N LYS A 249 -7.21 -1.24 -14.16
CA LYS A 249 -7.76 -0.84 -12.85
C LYS A 249 -8.94 -1.75 -12.44
N ILE A 250 -9.88 -1.99 -13.34
CA ILE A 250 -11.01 -2.94 -13.11
C ILE A 250 -10.52 -4.33 -12.70
N GLN A 251 -9.54 -4.90 -13.41
CA GLN A 251 -8.99 -6.22 -13.06
C GLN A 251 -8.32 -6.26 -11.68
N ILE A 252 -7.81 -5.12 -11.20
CA ILE A 252 -7.26 -5.00 -9.86
C ILE A 252 -8.39 -4.89 -8.84
N LEU A 253 -9.38 -4.02 -9.07
CA LEU A 253 -10.54 -3.86 -8.19
C LEU A 253 -11.32 -5.17 -7.99
N GLU A 254 -11.61 -5.89 -9.08
CA GLU A 254 -12.25 -7.21 -9.03
C GLU A 254 -11.45 -8.20 -8.16
N LYS A 255 -10.11 -8.17 -8.25
CA LYS A 255 -9.25 -9.05 -7.45
C LYS A 255 -9.21 -8.63 -5.97
N GLN A 256 -9.36 -7.34 -5.66
CA GLN A 256 -9.35 -6.85 -4.29
C GLN A 256 -10.61 -7.26 -3.52
N GLU A 257 -11.75 -7.38 -4.20
CA GLU A 257 -13.02 -7.77 -3.55
C GLU A 257 -12.97 -9.16 -2.90
N ASP A 258 -12.26 -10.08 -3.53
CA ASP A 258 -12.15 -11.47 -3.07
C ASP A 258 -10.98 -11.70 -2.11
N ASN A 259 -10.23 -10.65 -1.72
CA ASN A 259 -8.99 -10.82 -0.96
C ASN A 259 -8.83 -9.80 0.18
N GLN A 260 -8.93 -10.30 1.41
CA GLN A 260 -8.76 -9.54 2.65
C GLN A 260 -7.35 -8.95 2.85
N ASP A 261 -6.36 -9.40 2.09
CA ASP A 261 -5.03 -8.79 2.09
C ASP A 261 -4.99 -7.40 1.45
N PHE A 262 -6.10 -6.96 0.85
CA PHE A 262 -6.24 -5.66 0.21
C PHE A 262 -7.28 -4.79 0.90
N PHE A 263 -7.14 -3.49 0.68
CA PHE A 263 -8.15 -2.49 0.99
C PHE A 263 -8.92 -2.19 -0.30
N PRO A 264 -10.14 -2.72 -0.51
CA PRO A 264 -10.83 -2.57 -1.78
C PRO A 264 -10.99 -1.10 -2.18
N GLY A 265 -10.55 -0.76 -3.39
CA GLY A 265 -10.59 0.62 -3.90
C GLY A 265 -9.46 1.53 -3.41
N TRP A 266 -8.60 1.06 -2.50
CA TRP A 266 -7.50 1.83 -1.92
C TRP A 266 -6.15 1.13 -2.11
N THR A 267 -5.08 1.92 -2.16
CA THR A 267 -3.72 1.43 -1.96
C THR A 267 -3.07 2.21 -0.84
N ILE A 268 -2.40 1.48 0.06
CA ILE A 268 -1.75 2.04 1.23
C ILE A 268 -0.25 1.88 1.05
N HIS A 269 0.47 2.99 1.13
CA HIS A 269 1.91 3.01 0.92
C HIS A 269 2.65 3.52 2.16
N LEU A 270 3.84 2.98 2.37
CA LEU A 270 4.88 3.59 3.18
C LEU A 270 5.95 4.19 2.26
N LEU A 271 6.33 5.44 2.54
CA LEU A 271 7.38 6.19 1.86
C LEU A 271 8.39 6.73 2.88
N GLN A 272 9.54 7.19 2.39
CA GLN A 272 10.50 7.91 3.23
C GLN A 272 10.05 9.37 3.39
N PRO A 273 9.93 9.92 4.61
CA PRO A 273 9.61 11.33 4.83
C PRO A 273 10.78 12.26 4.48
N SER A 274 10.49 13.55 4.32
CA SER A 274 11.51 14.56 3.97
C SER A 274 12.35 15.05 5.16
N ASN A 275 11.82 14.88 6.38
CA ASN A 275 12.41 15.37 7.63
C ASN A 275 13.17 14.29 8.42
N GLN A 276 13.72 13.27 7.75
CA GLN A 276 14.53 12.26 8.43
C GLN A 276 15.77 12.90 9.07
N GLY A 277 15.97 12.66 10.37
CA GLY A 277 17.14 13.12 11.11
C GLY A 277 17.01 14.50 11.79
N THR A 278 15.89 15.23 11.63
CA THR A 278 15.62 16.39 12.49
C THR A 278 15.17 15.90 13.87
N GLN A 279 16.04 16.02 14.88
CA GLN A 279 15.79 15.60 16.27
C GLN A 279 14.53 16.21 16.92
N ASP A 280 13.86 17.16 16.26
CA ASP A 280 12.76 17.97 16.79
C ASP A 280 11.36 17.64 16.25
N THR A 281 11.20 16.75 15.26
CA THR A 281 9.85 16.41 14.73
C THR A 281 9.46 15.01 15.12
N LYS A 282 8.48 14.89 16.03
CA LYS A 282 7.90 13.59 16.41
C LYS A 282 7.17 12.91 15.25
N THR A 283 6.63 13.67 14.29
CA THR A 283 5.78 13.11 13.23
C THR A 283 6.44 13.22 11.86
N PRO A 284 6.47 12.15 11.04
CA PRO A 284 6.95 12.18 9.66
C PRO A 284 6.22 13.24 8.81
N GLN A 285 6.98 14.11 8.12
CA GLN A 285 6.45 15.18 7.28
C GLN A 285 7.05 15.20 5.88
N GLY A 286 6.22 15.52 4.89
CA GLY A 286 6.56 15.51 3.49
C GLY A 286 7.08 14.15 3.01
N PHE A 287 7.76 14.15 1.86
CA PHE A 287 8.30 12.96 1.22
C PHE A 287 9.71 13.25 0.75
N ALA A 288 10.60 12.28 0.88
CA ALA A 288 11.97 12.38 0.40
C ALA A 288 11.98 12.66 -1.12
N PHE A 289 12.85 13.57 -1.52
CA PHE A 289 13.07 13.87 -2.93
C PHE A 289 13.89 12.76 -3.60
N ILE A 290 13.82 12.70 -4.92
CA ILE A 290 14.64 11.78 -5.72
C ILE A 290 16.03 12.42 -5.93
N PRO A 291 17.10 11.87 -5.34
CA PRO A 291 18.43 12.47 -5.43
C PRO A 291 18.99 12.41 -6.85
N ARG A 292 19.81 13.40 -7.21
CA ARG A 292 20.58 13.35 -8.46
C ARG A 292 21.60 12.22 -8.43
N LYS A 293 22.07 11.85 -9.62
CA LYS A 293 23.18 10.90 -9.77
C LYS A 293 24.40 11.34 -8.95
N GLY A 294 24.87 10.46 -8.09
CA GLY A 294 25.98 10.67 -7.16
C GLY A 294 25.63 11.37 -5.85
N GLN A 295 24.38 11.75 -5.62
CA GLN A 295 23.96 12.51 -4.43
C GLN A 295 23.14 11.70 -3.41
N GLY A 296 22.86 10.42 -3.68
CA GLY A 296 22.15 9.57 -2.74
C GLY A 296 23.00 9.23 -1.52
N ILE A 297 22.36 9.21 -0.35
CA ILE A 297 22.95 8.80 0.93
C ILE A 297 22.30 7.48 1.32
N SER A 298 23.10 6.50 1.79
CA SER A 298 22.55 5.21 2.20
C SER A 298 21.81 5.33 3.52
N GLU A 299 20.62 4.74 3.58
CA GLU A 299 19.77 4.68 4.78
C GLU A 299 19.65 3.23 5.29
N GLY A 300 19.40 3.07 6.59
CA GLY A 300 19.23 1.78 7.25
C GLY A 300 20.55 1.14 7.74
N ASP A 301 20.48 0.54 8.93
CA ASP A 301 21.61 -0.09 9.60
C ASP A 301 21.74 -1.59 9.26
N PHE A 302 20.62 -2.29 9.02
CA PHE A 302 20.64 -3.74 8.82
C PHE A 302 21.02 -4.13 7.39
N ILE A 303 20.31 -3.57 6.42
CA ILE A 303 20.60 -3.72 4.99
C ILE A 303 20.66 -2.29 4.42
N PRO A 304 21.86 -1.68 4.37
CA PRO A 304 22.01 -0.32 3.88
C PRO A 304 21.45 -0.18 2.47
N ARG A 305 20.55 0.79 2.30
CA ARG A 305 19.84 1.04 1.06
C ARG A 305 20.16 2.42 0.54
N LEU A 306 20.87 2.45 -0.58
CA LEU A 306 21.06 3.65 -1.37
C LEU A 306 19.74 3.99 -2.08
N PRO A 307 19.22 5.24 -2.01
CA PRO A 307 18.03 5.62 -2.75
C PRO A 307 18.26 5.51 -4.26
N LEU A 308 17.17 5.20 -4.98
CA LEU A 308 17.16 5.20 -6.44
C LEU A 308 17.36 6.63 -6.95
N GLN A 309 18.58 6.91 -7.41
CA GLN A 309 18.99 8.21 -7.92
C GLN A 309 18.61 8.39 -9.39
N ALA A 310 18.50 9.63 -9.85
CA ALA A 310 18.26 9.98 -11.24
C ALA A 310 19.34 9.47 -12.22
N GLY A 311 18.98 9.40 -13.51
CA GLY A 311 19.90 9.15 -14.62
C GLY A 311 19.96 7.72 -15.13
N LYS A 312 18.99 6.87 -14.79
CA LYS A 312 18.74 5.59 -15.45
C LYS A 312 17.49 5.69 -16.34
N THR A 313 17.32 4.75 -17.27
CA THR A 313 16.06 4.61 -18.01
C THR A 313 14.99 3.98 -17.13
N GLU A 314 13.74 4.11 -17.56
CA GLU A 314 12.57 3.52 -16.94
C GLU A 314 12.73 1.98 -16.87
N GLU A 315 13.19 1.36 -17.95
CA GLU A 315 13.45 -0.08 -18.02
C GLU A 315 14.55 -0.52 -17.05
N GLU A 316 15.61 0.27 -16.88
CA GLU A 316 16.67 -0.01 -15.89
C GLU A 316 16.10 0.02 -14.46
N TYR A 317 15.22 0.98 -14.12
CA TYR A 317 14.58 0.99 -12.80
C TYR A 317 13.60 -0.17 -12.61
N LEU A 318 12.80 -0.49 -13.62
CA LEU A 318 11.86 -1.61 -13.56
C LEU A 318 12.61 -2.93 -13.35
N SER A 319 13.75 -3.12 -14.00
CA SER A 319 14.61 -4.29 -13.79
C SER A 319 15.09 -4.37 -12.34
N ILE A 320 15.57 -3.25 -11.76
CA ILE A 320 16.03 -3.22 -10.36
C ILE A 320 14.92 -3.70 -9.42
N LEU A 321 13.71 -3.15 -9.56
CA LEU A 321 12.59 -3.51 -8.69
C LEU A 321 12.11 -4.95 -8.93
N LYS A 322 12.14 -5.42 -10.17
CA LYS A 322 11.77 -6.80 -10.52
C LYS A 322 12.75 -7.81 -9.94
N ASP A 323 14.05 -7.59 -10.14
CA ASP A 323 15.10 -8.47 -9.63
C ASP A 323 15.07 -8.52 -8.09
N ALA A 324 14.72 -7.39 -7.46
CA ALA A 324 14.55 -7.31 -6.01
C ALA A 324 13.34 -8.09 -5.47
N LYS A 325 12.31 -8.40 -6.27
CA LYS A 325 11.16 -9.19 -5.77
C LYS A 325 11.54 -10.62 -5.40
N GLU A 326 12.45 -11.23 -6.14
CA GLU A 326 12.87 -12.62 -5.92
C GLU A 326 14.07 -12.73 -4.96
N ASP A 327 14.78 -11.63 -4.73
CA ASP A 327 15.95 -11.58 -3.86
C ASP A 327 15.65 -10.90 -2.51
N LYS A 328 15.43 -11.71 -1.47
CA LYS A 328 15.23 -11.23 -0.08
C LYS A 328 16.43 -10.46 0.48
N GLY A 329 17.63 -10.63 -0.09
CA GLY A 329 18.84 -9.90 0.29
C GLY A 329 18.98 -8.55 -0.42
N SER A 330 18.13 -8.27 -1.41
CA SER A 330 18.17 -7.00 -2.12
C SER A 330 17.76 -5.85 -1.19
N PRO A 331 18.50 -4.73 -1.17
CA PRO A 331 18.08 -3.54 -0.42
C PRO A 331 16.75 -3.00 -0.91
N TYR A 332 16.27 -3.37 -2.11
CA TYR A 332 15.01 -2.92 -2.69
C TYR A 332 13.88 -3.96 -2.61
N HIS A 333 14.07 -5.08 -1.89
CA HIS A 333 13.01 -6.09 -1.71
C HIS A 333 11.74 -5.46 -1.14
N HIS A 334 10.54 -5.87 -1.56
CA HIS A 334 9.24 -5.23 -1.23
C HIS A 334 9.00 -3.80 -1.76
N GLU A 335 9.93 -3.17 -2.46
CA GLU A 335 9.69 -1.86 -3.06
C GLU A 335 8.93 -1.95 -4.40
N SER A 336 8.11 -0.95 -4.64
CA SER A 336 7.35 -0.76 -5.88
C SER A 336 7.47 0.70 -6.36
N SER A 337 7.32 0.92 -7.65
CA SER A 337 7.28 2.27 -8.22
C SER A 337 5.89 2.87 -8.07
N LEU A 338 5.82 4.19 -8.01
CA LEU A 338 4.58 4.93 -7.92
C LEU A 338 3.75 4.86 -9.22
N THR A 339 2.44 4.92 -9.05
CA THR A 339 1.44 5.21 -10.09
C THR A 339 1.16 6.72 -10.17
N PRO A 340 0.44 7.20 -11.20
CA PRO A 340 -0.05 8.58 -11.23
C PRO A 340 -0.87 8.97 -10.00
N GLU A 341 -1.76 8.10 -9.53
CA GLU A 341 -2.58 8.32 -8.35
C GLU A 341 -1.73 8.49 -7.09
N ASP A 342 -0.73 7.63 -6.91
CA ASP A 342 0.20 7.70 -5.78
C ASP A 342 0.95 9.05 -5.77
N TRP A 343 1.43 9.48 -6.94
CA TRP A 343 2.17 10.75 -7.05
C TRP A 343 1.27 11.96 -6.80
N ILE A 344 0.04 11.96 -7.34
CA ILE A 344 -0.92 13.06 -7.13
C ILE A 344 -1.22 13.21 -5.64
N MET A 345 -1.52 12.10 -4.95
CA MET A 345 -1.77 12.13 -3.51
C MET A 345 -0.54 12.55 -2.71
N ALA A 346 0.64 12.02 -3.05
CA ALA A 346 1.89 12.40 -2.41
C ALA A 346 2.18 13.90 -2.60
N PHE A 347 1.93 14.45 -3.79
CA PHE A 347 2.13 15.87 -4.07
C PHE A 347 1.21 16.75 -3.20
N MET A 348 -0.10 16.45 -3.17
CA MET A 348 -1.06 17.26 -2.41
C MET A 348 -0.71 17.26 -0.92
N LEU A 349 -0.43 16.08 -0.35
CA LEU A 349 -0.05 15.96 1.05
C LEU A 349 1.30 16.64 1.34
N HIS A 350 2.29 16.49 0.45
CA HIS A 350 3.58 17.16 0.61
C HIS A 350 3.44 18.68 0.66
N LEU A 351 2.64 19.24 -0.25
CA LEU A 351 2.44 20.67 -0.35
C LEU A 351 1.72 21.21 0.88
N GLU A 352 0.67 20.52 1.35
CA GLU A 352 -0.08 20.91 2.55
C GLU A 352 0.82 20.89 3.80
N GLU A 353 1.66 19.86 3.95
CA GLU A 353 2.51 19.69 5.14
C GLU A 353 3.73 20.60 5.16
N THR A 354 4.35 20.85 4.00
CA THR A 354 5.67 21.51 3.92
C THR A 354 5.61 22.93 3.37
N GLY A 355 4.49 23.29 2.73
CA GLY A 355 4.35 24.52 1.96
C GLY A 355 5.22 24.58 0.70
N ARG A 356 5.87 23.47 0.31
CA ARG A 356 6.78 23.38 -0.84
C ARG A 356 6.29 22.34 -1.84
N PRO A 357 6.54 22.52 -3.15
CA PRO A 357 6.14 21.54 -4.14
C PRO A 357 7.05 20.30 -4.11
N LEU A 358 6.45 19.12 -4.27
CA LEU A 358 7.17 17.86 -4.43
C LEU A 358 7.76 17.74 -5.84
N ASP A 359 8.96 17.17 -5.96
CA ASP A 359 9.67 16.95 -7.23
C ASP A 359 9.85 18.24 -8.03
N ASN A 360 10.39 19.27 -7.37
CA ASN A 360 10.72 20.55 -7.98
C ASN A 360 12.02 20.45 -8.81
N ALA A 361 11.96 19.65 -9.88
CA ALA A 361 13.12 19.13 -10.59
C ALA A 361 14.00 20.19 -11.28
N TYR A 362 13.49 21.40 -11.49
CA TYR A 362 14.20 22.51 -12.12
C TYR A 362 14.34 23.72 -11.18
N ASN A 363 14.39 23.46 -9.87
CA ASN A 363 14.70 24.50 -8.90
C ASN A 363 16.13 25.06 -9.09
N HIS A 364 16.40 26.24 -8.54
CA HIS A 364 17.69 26.93 -8.71
C HIS A 364 18.90 26.19 -8.15
N VAL A 365 18.70 25.21 -7.26
CA VAL A 365 19.76 24.44 -6.58
C VAL A 365 19.98 23.07 -7.24
N PHE A 366 19.10 22.67 -8.18
CA PHE A 366 19.11 21.42 -8.94
C PHE A 366 19.22 20.14 -8.09
N THR A 367 18.63 20.13 -6.89
CA THR A 367 18.73 19.01 -5.93
C THR A 367 17.69 17.91 -6.11
N GLU A 368 16.53 18.24 -6.66
CA GLU A 368 15.39 17.32 -6.82
C GLU A 368 15.28 16.83 -8.27
N SER A 369 14.59 15.70 -8.50
CA SER A 369 14.46 15.10 -9.82
C SER A 369 13.00 14.90 -10.22
N VAL A 370 12.77 14.75 -11.52
CA VAL A 370 11.48 14.30 -12.06
C VAL A 370 11.23 12.86 -11.61
N SER A 371 9.98 12.52 -11.29
CA SER A 371 9.61 11.16 -10.87
C SER A 371 9.06 10.36 -12.04
N TYR A 372 9.74 9.28 -12.42
CA TYR A 372 9.12 8.21 -13.19
C TYR A 372 8.05 7.51 -12.36
N LEU A 373 6.95 7.19 -13.02
CA LEU A 373 5.79 6.50 -12.46
C LEU A 373 5.67 5.11 -13.08
N ALA A 374 6.74 4.33 -12.96
CA ALA A 374 6.88 3.01 -13.56
C ALA A 374 5.92 1.96 -12.94
N GLY A 375 5.14 2.34 -11.92
CA GLY A 375 3.99 1.59 -11.45
C GLY A 375 2.86 1.52 -12.48
N ALA A 376 2.89 2.35 -13.53
CA ALA A 376 1.93 2.34 -14.63
C ALA A 376 2.60 2.42 -16.01
N PHE A 377 1.86 2.04 -17.06
CA PHE A 377 2.35 2.00 -18.45
C PHE A 377 1.22 2.22 -19.46
N PHE A 378 1.43 3.14 -20.40
CA PHE A 378 0.52 3.35 -21.52
C PHE A 378 0.81 2.33 -22.63
N ARG A 379 0.07 1.22 -22.64
CA ARG A 379 0.36 0.08 -23.53
C ARG A 379 0.17 0.38 -25.01
N SER A 380 -0.71 1.32 -25.35
CA SER A 380 -1.06 1.64 -26.74
C SER A 380 0.08 2.39 -27.45
N SER A 381 0.67 3.35 -26.74
CA SER A 381 1.72 4.28 -27.17
C SER A 381 3.13 3.87 -26.74
N ILE A 382 3.26 2.86 -25.88
CA ILE A 382 4.54 2.38 -25.31
C ILE A 382 5.25 3.52 -24.57
N LEU A 383 4.53 4.16 -23.66
CA LEU A 383 5.03 5.28 -22.89
C LEU A 383 4.87 5.03 -21.39
N VAL A 384 5.81 5.54 -20.61
CA VAL A 384 5.82 5.49 -19.16
C VAL A 384 5.45 6.88 -18.62
N PRO A 385 4.52 6.98 -17.66
CA PRO A 385 4.18 8.25 -17.05
C PRO A 385 5.34 8.79 -16.22
N TYR A 386 5.43 10.11 -16.13
CA TYR A 386 6.29 10.82 -15.20
C TYR A 386 5.63 12.11 -14.75
N ALA A 387 6.02 12.58 -13.57
CA ALA A 387 5.43 13.75 -12.94
C ALA A 387 6.49 14.61 -12.24
N TYR A 388 6.25 15.92 -12.21
CA TYR A 388 7.06 16.89 -11.49
C TYR A 388 6.36 18.25 -11.40
N TRP A 389 6.86 19.08 -10.49
CA TRP A 389 6.56 20.51 -10.48
C TRP A 389 7.55 21.28 -11.37
N SER A 390 7.03 22.03 -12.34
CA SER A 390 7.86 22.95 -13.12
C SER A 390 7.87 24.33 -12.48
N HIS A 391 9.03 24.71 -11.96
CA HIS A 391 9.26 26.06 -11.46
C HIS A 391 9.05 27.12 -12.56
N ASP A 392 9.66 26.94 -13.73
CA ASP A 392 9.60 27.92 -14.84
C ASP A 392 8.18 28.13 -15.37
N PHE A 393 7.37 27.07 -15.42
CA PHE A 393 5.99 27.15 -15.89
C PHE A 393 4.97 27.30 -14.75
N ARG A 394 5.42 27.27 -13.49
CA ARG A 394 4.60 27.45 -12.28
C ARG A 394 3.40 26.52 -12.22
N LYS A 395 3.60 25.26 -12.59
CA LYS A 395 2.53 24.26 -12.71
C LYS A 395 3.04 22.84 -12.56
N ILE A 396 2.11 21.92 -12.34
CA ILE A 396 2.38 20.48 -12.42
C ILE A 396 2.40 20.04 -13.88
N LEU A 397 3.30 19.13 -14.22
CA LEU A 397 3.26 18.38 -15.47
C LEU A 397 3.10 16.88 -15.19
N LEU A 398 2.01 16.31 -15.70
CA LEU A 398 1.80 14.88 -15.85
C LEU A 398 2.02 14.52 -17.31
N ASN A 399 3.14 13.87 -17.62
CA ASN A 399 3.55 13.66 -19.00
C ASN A 399 4.10 12.24 -19.19
N THR A 400 4.50 11.91 -20.40
CA THR A 400 4.81 10.56 -20.84
C THR A 400 6.14 10.54 -21.56
N HIS A 401 6.93 9.49 -21.35
CA HIS A 401 8.24 9.32 -21.95
C HIS A 401 8.45 7.91 -22.49
N ALA A 402 9.32 7.77 -23.49
CA ALA A 402 9.65 6.45 -24.03
C ALA A 402 10.57 5.68 -23.06
N PRO A 403 10.33 4.39 -22.80
CA PRO A 403 10.98 3.61 -21.73
C PRO A 403 12.49 3.40 -21.88
N HIS A 404 13.04 3.67 -23.08
CA HIS A 404 14.46 3.53 -23.38
C HIS A 404 15.17 4.89 -23.47
N SER A 405 14.45 5.99 -23.31
CA SER A 405 15.01 7.33 -23.41
C SER A 405 15.58 7.74 -22.05
N ARG A 406 16.90 7.89 -21.98
CA ARG A 406 17.57 8.32 -20.75
C ARG A 406 17.41 9.83 -20.55
N ASN A 407 16.83 10.22 -19.43
CA ASN A 407 16.87 11.60 -18.93
C ASN A 407 17.72 11.67 -17.65
N TRP A 408 18.79 12.47 -17.68
CA TRP A 408 19.71 12.63 -16.55
C TRP A 408 19.06 13.26 -15.31
N ASN A 409 17.94 13.97 -15.50
CA ASN A 409 17.21 14.67 -14.46
C ASN A 409 15.98 13.94 -13.96
N THR A 410 15.77 12.71 -14.41
CA THR A 410 14.62 11.87 -14.02
C THR A 410 15.12 10.66 -13.26
N GLY A 411 14.43 10.33 -12.16
CA GLY A 411 14.69 9.13 -11.39
C GLY A 411 13.39 8.48 -10.97
N LEU A 412 13.47 7.62 -9.95
CA LEU A 412 12.32 6.86 -9.49
C LEU A 412 12.17 6.97 -7.99
N ARG A 413 11.02 7.46 -7.54
CA ARG A 413 10.57 7.26 -6.16
C ARG A 413 9.94 5.89 -6.06
N SER A 414 10.31 5.17 -5.01
CA SER A 414 9.71 3.89 -4.66
C SER A 414 8.98 3.99 -3.33
N SER A 415 8.08 3.03 -3.11
CA SER A 415 7.27 2.89 -1.91
C SER A 415 7.10 1.41 -1.55
N VAL A 416 6.66 1.13 -0.33
CA VAL A 416 6.28 -0.20 0.12
C VAL A 416 4.77 -0.25 0.25
N ILE A 417 4.12 -1.20 -0.44
CA ILE A 417 2.66 -1.38 -0.37
C ILE A 417 2.33 -2.27 0.85
N VAL A 418 1.39 -1.81 1.68
CA VAL A 418 0.96 -2.41 2.96
C VAL A 418 -0.18 -3.41 2.77
#